data_AF-A0A5S3W2W3-F1
#
_entry.id   AF-A0A5S3W2W3-F1
#
_cell.length_a   1.000
_cell.length_b   1.000
_cell.length_c   1.000
_cell.angle_alpha   90.00
_cell.angle_beta   90.00
_cell.angle_gamma   90.00
#
_symmetry.space_group_name_H-M   'P 1'
#
loop_
_entity.id
_entity.type
_entity.pdbx_description
1 polymer ?
#
loop_
_entity_poly.entity_id
_entity_poly.type
_entity_poly.pdbx_seq_one_letter_code
_entity_poly.pdbx_strand_id
1 'polypeptide(L)'
;MDKSSNNVSLIIFLITACLLLPFLESMHGGALWGLNWHSPRLMDTLSHNLLYIKLVLVITGLILLLAKSEKIKSIIKNKIAQWLFFIILTLVGVIQIPFLCLGILFNGSSLSTPDYIHKQSTFTDRTIYIYTADPGAMGKAYHYVYLNCPLAFGRYELKQIAKLNWMREYTFYIEKNNLIVINKDPAGLTHTFDMSDVTCSS
;
A
#
# COMPACT_ATOMS: atom_id res chain seq x y z
N MET A 1 8.40 20.00 -37.33
CA MET A 1 8.73 19.71 -35.91
C MET A 1 9.84 18.69 -35.89
N ASP A 2 11.00 19.09 -35.41
CA ASP A 2 12.26 18.37 -35.59
C ASP A 2 12.35 17.14 -34.69
N LYS A 3 12.71 15.97 -35.25
CA LYS A 3 12.74 14.67 -34.56
C LYS A 3 13.60 14.69 -33.28
N SER A 4 14.62 15.56 -33.27
CA SER A 4 15.49 15.81 -32.12
C SER A 4 14.76 16.43 -30.91
N SER A 5 13.82 17.36 -31.15
CA SER A 5 13.07 18.04 -30.09
C SER A 5 12.08 17.11 -29.39
N ASN A 6 11.42 16.23 -30.14
CA ASN A 6 10.46 15.26 -29.59
C ASN A 6 11.13 14.28 -28.62
N ASN A 7 12.35 13.84 -28.94
CA ASN A 7 13.11 12.91 -28.10
C ASN A 7 13.52 13.52 -26.75
N VAL A 8 13.82 14.81 -26.71
CA VAL A 8 14.24 15.46 -25.45
C VAL A 8 13.05 15.84 -24.58
N SER A 9 11.92 16.25 -25.17
CA SER A 9 10.66 16.41 -24.42
C SER A 9 10.20 15.09 -23.79
N LEU A 10 10.33 13.98 -24.53
CA LEU A 10 10.08 12.64 -24.00
C LEU A 10 10.99 12.33 -22.80
N ILE A 11 12.29 12.65 -22.88
CA ILE A 11 13.24 12.44 -21.77
C ILE A 11 12.80 13.23 -20.53
N ILE A 12 12.43 14.50 -20.68
CA ILE A 12 11.95 15.32 -19.56
C ILE A 12 10.70 14.68 -18.94
N PHE A 13 9.73 14.29 -19.77
CA PHE A 13 8.52 13.61 -19.30
C PHE A 13 8.83 12.33 -18.53
N LEU A 14 9.73 11.48 -19.05
CA LEU A 14 10.13 10.23 -18.40
C LEU A 14 10.83 10.50 -17.05
N ILE A 15 11.73 11.48 -16.97
CA ILE A 15 12.38 11.85 -15.72
C ILE A 15 11.34 12.32 -14.69
N THR A 16 10.44 13.20 -15.10
CA THR A 16 9.37 13.71 -14.23
C THR A 16 8.44 12.59 -13.78
N ALA A 17 8.04 11.68 -14.68
CA ALA A 17 7.20 10.53 -14.34
C ALA A 17 7.90 9.59 -13.35
N CYS A 18 9.17 9.25 -13.59
CA CYS A 18 9.95 8.36 -12.72
C CYS A 18 10.17 8.91 -11.31
N LEU A 19 10.19 10.24 -11.13
CA LEU A 19 10.43 10.87 -9.83
C LEU A 19 9.13 11.26 -9.11
N LEU A 20 8.12 11.75 -9.85
CA LEU A 20 6.88 12.24 -9.26
C LEU A 20 5.82 11.15 -9.09
N LEU A 21 5.72 10.15 -9.99
CA LEU A 21 4.70 9.10 -9.81
C LEU A 21 4.94 8.28 -8.54
N PRO A 22 6.16 7.80 -8.24
CA PRO A 22 6.43 7.12 -6.97
C PRO A 22 6.16 7.99 -5.75
N PHE A 23 6.45 9.29 -5.85
CA PHE A 23 6.21 10.25 -4.78
C PHE A 23 4.72 10.40 -4.49
N LEU A 24 3.92 10.67 -5.53
CA LEU A 24 2.48 10.87 -5.43
C LEU A 24 1.76 9.61 -4.95
N GLU A 25 2.18 8.42 -5.40
CA GLU A 25 1.60 7.16 -4.92
C GLU A 25 1.90 6.98 -3.42
N SER A 26 3.13 7.27 -2.99
CA SER A 26 3.54 7.13 -1.58
C SER A 26 2.78 8.07 -0.62
N MET A 27 2.16 9.15 -1.13
CA MET A 27 1.32 10.03 -0.32
C MET A 27 -0.06 9.43 0.03
N HIS A 28 -0.55 8.44 -0.74
CA HIS A 28 -1.92 7.93 -0.57
C HIS A 28 -2.03 6.86 0.52
N GLY A 29 -0.91 6.33 1.03
CA GLY A 29 -0.88 5.36 2.13
C GLY A 29 -1.35 3.93 1.78
N GLY A 30 -1.97 3.72 0.61
CA GLY A 30 -2.38 2.42 0.09
C GLY A 30 -1.87 2.17 -1.33
N ALA A 31 -1.59 0.91 -1.66
CA ALA A 31 -1.09 0.52 -2.97
C ALA A 31 -2.02 0.96 -4.11
N LEU A 32 -1.43 1.44 -5.20
CA LEU A 32 -2.13 1.95 -6.38
C LEU A 32 -3.19 3.01 -6.04
N TRP A 33 -2.84 3.96 -5.15
CA TRP A 33 -3.78 5.01 -4.70
C TRP A 33 -5.07 4.45 -4.09
N GLY A 34 -4.94 3.40 -3.25
CA GLY A 34 -6.09 2.87 -2.50
C GLY A 34 -7.13 2.19 -3.39
N LEU A 35 -6.72 1.67 -4.54
CA LEU A 35 -7.62 1.03 -5.51
C LEU A 35 -8.40 -0.15 -4.90
N ASN A 36 -7.82 -0.83 -3.91
CA ASN A 36 -8.39 -1.99 -3.21
C ASN A 36 -8.96 -3.01 -4.20
N TRP A 37 -8.07 -3.56 -5.04
CA TRP A 37 -8.45 -4.44 -6.13
C TRP A 37 -8.43 -5.91 -5.71
N HIS A 38 -9.50 -6.64 -6.03
CA HIS A 38 -9.67 -8.09 -5.89
C HIS A 38 -9.61 -8.66 -4.47
N SER A 39 -8.52 -8.48 -3.73
CA SER A 39 -8.44 -8.94 -2.33
C SER A 39 -7.44 -8.15 -1.47
N PRO A 40 -7.70 -8.03 -0.16
CA PRO A 40 -6.77 -7.40 0.79
C PRO A 40 -5.37 -8.01 0.78
N ARG A 41 -5.28 -9.35 0.70
CA ARG A 41 -4.00 -10.08 0.66
C ARG A 41 -3.18 -9.73 -0.58
N LEU A 42 -3.84 -9.63 -1.74
CA LEU A 42 -3.18 -9.27 -2.99
C LEU A 42 -2.67 -7.83 -2.93
N MET A 43 -3.50 -6.90 -2.44
CA MET A 43 -3.13 -5.50 -2.32
C MET A 43 -2.00 -5.27 -1.33
N ASP A 44 -1.97 -6.02 -0.22
CA ASP A 44 -0.86 -5.99 0.73
C ASP A 44 0.43 -6.47 0.06
N THR A 45 0.42 -7.65 -0.58
CA THR A 45 1.59 -8.18 -1.31
C THR A 45 2.06 -7.22 -2.41
N LEU A 46 1.11 -6.59 -3.13
CA LEU A 46 1.42 -5.61 -4.16
C LEU A 46 2.08 -4.35 -3.55
N SER A 47 1.59 -3.88 -2.40
CA SER A 47 2.19 -2.75 -1.67
C SER A 47 3.67 -3.02 -1.37
N HIS A 48 3.99 -4.22 -0.90
CA HIS A 48 5.36 -4.65 -0.65
C HIS A 48 6.22 -4.61 -1.93
N ASN A 49 5.72 -5.20 -3.02
CA ASN A 49 6.43 -5.24 -4.30
C ASN A 49 6.60 -3.84 -4.92
N LEU A 50 5.61 -2.96 -4.76
CA LEU A 50 5.67 -1.59 -5.26
C LEU A 50 6.80 -0.78 -4.65
N LEU A 51 7.20 -1.03 -3.40
CA LEU A 51 8.36 -0.35 -2.80
C LEU A 51 9.64 -0.56 -3.61
N TYR A 52 9.90 -1.79 -4.07
CA TYR A 52 11.07 -2.11 -4.90
C TYR A 52 10.97 -1.46 -6.29
N ILE A 53 9.79 -1.52 -6.92
CA ILE A 53 9.55 -0.93 -8.23
C ILE A 53 9.77 0.59 -8.17
N LYS A 54 9.21 1.26 -7.16
CA LYS A 54 9.40 2.69 -6.92
C LYS A 54 10.88 3.04 -6.72
N LEU A 55 11.62 2.24 -5.95
CA LEU A 55 13.03 2.48 -5.71
C LEU A 55 13.83 2.45 -7.03
N VAL A 56 13.57 1.45 -7.88
CA VAL A 56 14.20 1.36 -9.21
C VAL A 56 13.83 2.57 -10.07
N LEU A 57 12.56 2.98 -10.07
CA LEU A 57 12.11 4.16 -10.82
C LEU A 57 12.80 5.44 -10.34
N VAL A 58 12.88 5.67 -9.03
CA VAL A 58 13.51 6.87 -8.45
C VAL A 58 15.00 6.92 -8.79
N ILE A 59 15.72 5.80 -8.62
CA ILE A 59 17.15 5.70 -8.97
C ILE A 59 17.36 5.97 -10.47
N THR A 60 16.54 5.34 -11.32
CA THR A 60 16.61 5.54 -12.77
C THR A 60 16.32 6.99 -13.16
N GLY A 61 15.31 7.61 -12.53
CA GLY A 61 14.96 9.01 -12.72
C GLY A 61 16.09 9.97 -12.35
N LEU A 62 16.77 9.73 -11.21
CA LEU A 62 17.93 10.53 -10.79
C LEU A 62 19.13 10.37 -11.72
N ILE A 63 19.45 9.13 -12.14
CA ILE A 63 20.53 8.88 -13.10
C ILE A 63 20.25 9.60 -14.41
N LEU A 64 19.01 9.51 -14.93
CA LEU A 64 18.62 10.19 -16.15
C LEU A 64 18.68 11.72 -16.01
N LEU A 65 18.27 12.27 -14.87
CA LEU A 65 18.33 13.71 -14.58
C LEU A 65 19.78 14.23 -14.65
N LEU A 66 20.73 13.49 -14.06
CA LEU A 66 22.15 13.86 -14.06
C LEU A 66 22.80 13.64 -15.42
N ALA A 67 22.60 12.46 -16.02
CA ALA A 67 23.24 12.04 -17.27
C ALA A 67 22.76 12.84 -18.50
N LYS A 68 21.52 13.36 -18.47
CA LYS A 68 20.94 14.16 -19.56
C LYS A 68 20.82 15.64 -19.22
N SER A 69 21.51 16.09 -18.17
CA SER A 69 21.45 17.47 -17.66
C SER A 69 21.63 18.51 -18.78
N GLU A 70 22.71 18.43 -19.56
CA GLU A 70 23.00 19.38 -20.66
C GLU A 70 21.88 19.46 -21.71
N LYS A 71 21.24 18.34 -22.04
CA LYS A 71 20.11 18.34 -23.00
C LYS A 71 18.89 19.06 -22.43
N ILE A 72 18.63 18.91 -21.13
CA ILE A 72 17.53 19.59 -20.45
C ILE A 72 17.78 21.11 -20.41
N LYS A 73 19.02 21.53 -20.14
CA LYS A 73 19.41 22.96 -20.16
C LYS A 73 19.14 23.61 -21.52
N SER A 74 19.30 22.87 -22.61
CA SER A 74 19.07 23.40 -23.96
C SER A 74 17.60 23.72 -24.29
N ILE A 75 16.64 23.09 -23.59
CA ILE A 75 15.20 23.31 -23.79
C ILE A 75 14.68 24.40 -22.85
N ILE A 76 15.07 24.33 -21.57
CA ILE A 76 14.59 25.27 -20.57
C ILE A 76 15.45 26.54 -20.66
N LYS A 77 15.06 27.46 -21.53
CA LYS A 77 15.80 28.72 -21.77
C LYS A 77 15.91 29.61 -20.53
N ASN A 78 14.91 29.55 -19.63
CA ASN A 78 14.90 30.35 -18.42
C ASN A 78 15.78 29.69 -17.34
N LYS A 79 16.88 30.37 -16.97
CA LYS A 79 17.83 29.91 -15.94
C LYS A 79 17.17 29.64 -14.57
N ILE A 80 16.19 30.45 -14.17
CA ILE A 80 15.49 30.27 -12.88
C ILE A 80 14.64 29.00 -12.92
N ALA A 81 13.85 28.83 -13.98
CA ALA A 81 13.00 27.64 -14.15
C ALA A 81 13.84 26.36 -14.24
N GLN A 82 14.97 26.42 -14.94
CA GLN A 82 15.92 25.32 -15.05
C GLN A 82 16.47 24.95 -13.66
N TRP A 83 16.93 25.94 -12.89
CA TRP A 83 17.47 25.72 -11.55
C TRP A 83 16.43 25.11 -10.60
N LEU A 84 15.21 25.66 -10.59
CA LEU A 84 14.09 25.12 -9.80
C LEU A 84 13.75 23.68 -10.22
N PHE A 85 13.69 23.39 -11.51
CA PHE A 85 13.41 22.05 -12.02
C PHE A 85 14.41 21.01 -11.50
N PHE A 86 15.72 21.31 -11.60
CA PHE A 86 16.75 20.40 -11.12
C PHE A 86 16.70 20.23 -9.60
N ILE A 87 16.55 21.32 -8.85
CA ILE A 87 16.54 21.27 -7.38
C ILE A 87 15.34 20.49 -6.86
N ILE A 88 14.14 20.81 -7.33
CA ILE A 88 12.91 20.16 -6.85
C ILE A 88 12.97 18.66 -7.13
N LEU A 89 13.31 18.26 -8.36
CA LEU A 89 13.35 16.85 -8.72
C LEU A 89 14.47 16.09 -8.02
N THR A 90 15.64 16.70 -7.84
CA THR A 90 16.74 16.10 -7.08
C THR A 90 16.33 15.92 -5.61
N LEU A 91 15.73 16.93 -4.99
CA LEU A 91 15.25 16.87 -3.62
C LEU A 91 14.21 15.76 -3.45
N VAL A 92 13.21 15.72 -4.33
CA VAL A 92 12.16 14.70 -4.33
C VAL A 92 12.75 13.30 -4.48
N GLY A 93 13.73 13.08 -5.36
CA GLY A 93 14.37 11.78 -5.53
C GLY A 93 15.24 11.38 -4.33
N VAL A 94 16.08 12.29 -3.83
CA VAL A 94 17.01 12.03 -2.72
C VAL A 94 16.27 11.77 -1.42
N ILE A 95 15.16 12.47 -1.16
CA ILE A 95 14.33 12.22 0.03
C ILE A 95 13.60 10.88 -0.07
N GLN A 96 13.11 10.49 -1.25
CA GLN A 96 12.38 9.24 -1.40
C GLN A 96 13.23 8.00 -1.12
N ILE A 97 14.50 7.98 -1.51
CA ILE A 97 15.38 6.83 -1.34
C ILE A 97 15.45 6.32 0.12
N PRO A 98 15.81 7.13 1.14
CA PRO A 98 15.89 6.65 2.51
C PRO A 98 14.52 6.18 3.04
N PHE A 99 13.42 6.84 2.69
CA PHE A 99 12.08 6.40 3.10
C PHE A 99 11.68 5.06 2.47
N LEU A 100 11.97 4.86 1.18
CA LEU A 100 11.71 3.60 0.49
C LEU A 100 12.59 2.47 1.05
N CYS A 101 13.88 2.73 1.29
CA CYS A 101 14.78 1.77 1.93
C CYS A 101 14.30 1.40 3.34
N LEU A 102 13.85 2.38 4.13
CA LEU A 102 13.30 2.15 5.46
C LEU A 102 12.02 1.31 5.40
N GLY A 103 11.13 1.59 4.44
CA GLY A 103 9.92 0.79 4.21
C GLY A 103 10.23 -0.66 3.83
N ILE A 104 11.23 -0.88 2.96
CA ILE A 104 11.70 -2.23 2.59
C ILE A 104 12.27 -2.97 3.82
N LEU A 105 13.07 -2.29 4.64
CA LEU A 105 13.65 -2.87 5.85
C LEU A 105 12.58 -3.30 6.86
N PHE A 106 11.55 -2.47 7.08
CA PHE A 106 10.47 -2.83 7.99
C PHE A 106 9.58 -3.95 7.44
N ASN A 107 9.30 -3.97 6.14
CA ASN A 107 8.55 -5.07 5.53
C ASN A 107 9.27 -6.42 5.64
N GLY A 108 10.59 -6.45 5.46
CA GLY A 108 11.39 -7.68 5.57
C GLY A 108 11.42 -8.30 6.97
N SER A 109 11.00 -7.58 8.01
CA SER A 109 11.02 -8.04 9.40
C SER A 109 9.77 -8.80 9.85
N SER A 110 8.70 -8.82 9.04
CA SER A 110 7.49 -9.59 9.33
C SER A 110 7.65 -11.04 8.87
N LEU A 111 8.23 -11.89 9.74
CA LEU A 111 8.42 -13.34 9.51
C LEU A 111 7.12 -14.16 9.56
N SER A 112 5.97 -13.50 9.73
CA SER A 112 4.69 -14.17 9.92
C SER A 112 4.15 -14.71 8.60
N THR A 113 3.58 -15.92 8.61
CA THR A 113 3.03 -16.53 7.40
C THR A 113 1.86 -15.69 6.85
N PRO A 114 1.71 -15.54 5.52
CA PRO A 114 0.62 -14.75 4.94
C PRO A 114 -0.77 -15.18 5.41
N ASP A 115 -0.96 -16.49 5.66
CA ASP A 115 -2.24 -17.05 6.13
C ASP A 115 -2.53 -16.74 7.61
N TYR A 116 -1.50 -16.33 8.36
CA TYR A 116 -1.64 -15.85 9.73
C TYR A 116 -2.01 -14.36 9.78
N ILE A 117 -1.39 -13.55 8.91
CA ILE A 117 -1.64 -12.11 8.80
C ILE A 117 -3.02 -11.85 8.20
N HIS A 118 -3.38 -12.59 7.15
CA HIS A 118 -4.62 -12.42 6.40
C HIS A 118 -5.48 -13.68 6.51
N LYS A 119 -6.55 -13.61 7.28
CA LYS A 119 -7.59 -14.66 7.30
C LYS A 119 -8.88 -14.15 6.70
N GLN A 120 -9.43 -14.91 5.76
CA GLN A 120 -10.68 -14.57 5.11
C GLN A 120 -11.56 -15.81 5.02
N SER A 121 -12.83 -15.67 5.41
CA SER A 121 -13.85 -16.70 5.27
C SER A 121 -15.14 -16.11 4.74
N THR A 122 -15.76 -16.82 3.80
CA THR A 122 -17.02 -16.43 3.18
C THR A 122 -18.14 -17.28 3.79
N PHE A 123 -19.17 -16.63 4.31
CA PHE A 123 -20.35 -17.25 4.90
C PHE A 123 -21.57 -16.78 4.11
N THR A 124 -22.08 -17.64 3.24
CA THR A 124 -23.26 -17.41 2.39
C THR A 124 -23.12 -16.17 1.50
N ASP A 125 -23.46 -14.99 2.01
CA ASP A 125 -23.49 -13.69 1.34
C ASP A 125 -22.52 -12.66 1.95
N ARG A 126 -21.83 -13.00 3.05
CA ARG A 126 -20.92 -12.10 3.75
C ARG A 126 -19.51 -12.67 3.80
N THR A 127 -18.54 -11.80 3.50
CA THR A 127 -17.13 -12.15 3.59
C THR A 127 -16.52 -11.44 4.79
N ILE A 128 -15.99 -12.19 5.74
CA ILE A 128 -15.28 -11.63 6.90
C ILE A 128 -13.79 -11.73 6.62
N TYR A 129 -13.11 -10.61 6.82
CA TYR A 129 -11.67 -10.47 6.68
C TYR A 129 -11.07 -10.04 8.01
N ILE A 130 -10.07 -10.79 8.49
CA ILE A 130 -9.35 -10.50 9.71
C ILE A 130 -7.89 -10.24 9.35
N TYR A 131 -7.43 -9.04 9.69
CA TYR A 131 -6.04 -8.62 9.55
C TYR A 131 -5.36 -8.65 10.92
N THR A 132 -4.26 -9.37 11.02
CA THR A 132 -3.43 -9.39 12.23
C THR A 132 -2.30 -8.38 12.07
N ALA A 133 -2.35 -7.29 12.81
CA ALA A 133 -1.23 -6.35 12.91
C ALA A 133 -0.31 -6.82 14.05
N ASP A 134 0.79 -7.47 13.70
CA ASP A 134 1.79 -7.96 14.64
C ASP A 134 3.12 -7.22 14.45
N PRO A 135 3.41 -6.18 15.26
CA PRO A 135 4.68 -5.47 15.20
C PRO A 135 5.84 -6.24 15.89
N GLY A 136 5.62 -7.49 16.31
CA GLY A 136 6.60 -8.31 17.01
C GLY A 136 7.03 -7.68 18.34
N ALA A 137 8.34 -7.73 18.63
CA ALA A 137 8.91 -7.22 19.88
C ALA A 137 8.71 -5.70 20.11
N MET A 138 8.24 -4.95 19.10
CA MET A 138 8.08 -3.50 19.16
C MET A 138 6.71 -3.05 19.69
N GLY A 139 5.75 -3.95 19.94
CA GLY A 139 4.46 -3.52 20.47
C GLY A 139 3.44 -4.64 20.70
N LYS A 140 2.23 -4.21 21.09
CA LYS A 140 1.09 -5.13 21.22
C LYS A 140 0.52 -5.44 19.84
N ALA A 141 0.33 -6.71 19.56
CA ALA A 141 -0.38 -7.16 18.37
C ALA A 141 -1.91 -7.06 18.57
N TYR A 142 -2.64 -6.89 17.46
CA TYR A 142 -4.09 -6.80 17.44
C TYR A 142 -4.67 -7.49 16.20
N HIS A 143 -5.89 -8.01 16.33
CA HIS A 143 -6.69 -8.43 15.18
C HIS A 143 -7.71 -7.35 14.85
N TYR A 144 -7.72 -6.92 13.60
CA TYR A 144 -8.72 -6.02 13.06
C TYR A 144 -9.67 -6.83 12.21
N VAL A 145 -10.94 -6.79 12.59
CA VAL A 145 -12.00 -7.60 11.99
C VAL A 145 -12.83 -6.69 11.10
N TYR A 146 -13.01 -7.09 9.84
CA TYR A 146 -13.68 -6.32 8.82
C TYR A 146 -14.76 -7.14 8.12
N LEU A 147 -15.84 -6.46 7.73
CA LEU A 147 -16.71 -6.91 6.66
C LEU A 147 -16.07 -6.50 5.33
N ASN A 148 -15.82 -7.48 4.46
CA ASN A 148 -15.32 -7.26 3.11
C ASN A 148 -16.50 -7.07 2.14
N CYS A 149 -16.67 -5.84 1.69
CA CYS A 149 -17.77 -5.43 0.84
C CYS A 149 -17.30 -5.35 -0.62
N PRO A 150 -17.87 -6.17 -1.53
CA PRO A 150 -17.54 -6.10 -2.94
C PRO A 150 -18.06 -4.80 -3.55
N LEU A 151 -17.23 -4.16 -4.36
CA LEU A 151 -17.56 -2.98 -5.15
C LEU A 151 -17.49 -3.32 -6.65
N ALA A 152 -18.02 -2.42 -7.48
CA ALA A 152 -17.92 -2.53 -8.94
C ALA A 152 -16.46 -2.71 -9.41
N PHE A 153 -16.30 -3.35 -10.58
CA PHE A 153 -15.01 -3.65 -11.19
C PHE A 153 -14.07 -4.52 -10.32
N GLY A 154 -14.63 -5.39 -9.48
CA GLY A 154 -13.85 -6.31 -8.65
C GLY A 154 -13.04 -5.60 -7.55
N ARG A 155 -13.41 -4.37 -7.20
CA ARG A 155 -12.85 -3.65 -6.06
C ARG A 155 -13.49 -4.12 -4.76
N TYR A 156 -12.91 -3.73 -3.64
CA TYR A 156 -13.48 -3.98 -2.33
C TYR A 156 -13.36 -2.78 -1.38
N GLU A 157 -14.25 -2.75 -0.40
CA GLU A 157 -14.22 -1.86 0.75
C GLU A 157 -14.16 -2.71 2.03
N LEU A 158 -13.36 -2.29 3.01
CA LEU A 158 -13.30 -2.94 4.31
C LEU A 158 -13.99 -2.06 5.35
N LYS A 159 -15.11 -2.55 5.90
CA LYS A 159 -15.81 -1.89 7.01
C LYS A 159 -15.42 -2.55 8.32
N GLN A 160 -14.80 -1.79 9.21
CA GLN A 160 -14.31 -2.33 10.48
C GLN A 160 -15.49 -2.71 11.38
N ILE A 161 -15.52 -3.98 11.81
CA ILE A 161 -16.50 -4.51 12.77
C ILE A 161 -15.93 -4.35 14.18
N ALA A 162 -14.68 -4.77 14.40
CA ALA A 162 -14.09 -4.82 15.74
C ALA A 162 -12.56 -4.73 15.71
N LYS A 163 -12.00 -4.34 16.85
CA LYS A 163 -10.58 -4.48 17.17
C LYS A 163 -10.45 -5.40 18.38
N LEU A 164 -9.71 -6.49 18.21
CA LEU A 164 -9.48 -7.52 19.22
C LEU A 164 -8.02 -7.51 19.65
N ASN A 165 -7.78 -7.84 20.93
CA ASN A 165 -6.43 -8.16 21.38
C ASN A 165 -5.92 -9.41 20.64
N TRP A 166 -4.60 -9.51 20.53
CA TRP A 166 -3.95 -10.64 19.91
C TRP A 166 -4.34 -11.97 20.57
N MET A 167 -4.70 -12.93 19.73
CA MET A 167 -4.99 -14.32 20.06
C MET A 167 -4.15 -15.19 19.14
N ARG A 168 -3.38 -16.12 19.73
CA ARG A 168 -2.48 -16.97 18.97
C ARG A 168 -3.24 -17.86 17.98
N GLU A 169 -4.25 -18.56 18.47
CA GLU A 169 -5.10 -19.44 17.68
C GLU A 169 -6.56 -19.11 17.93
N TYR A 170 -7.29 -18.84 16.86
CA TYR A 170 -8.70 -18.52 16.94
C TYR A 170 -9.46 -19.09 15.74
N THR A 171 -10.74 -19.34 15.96
CA THR A 171 -11.73 -19.67 14.92
C THR A 171 -12.85 -18.66 14.99
N PHE A 172 -13.46 -18.38 13.85
CA PHE A 172 -14.60 -17.49 13.77
C PHE A 172 -15.66 -18.05 12.85
N TYR A 173 -16.92 -17.79 13.18
CA TYR A 173 -18.07 -18.13 12.37
C TYR A 173 -19.18 -17.11 12.59
N ILE A 174 -20.13 -17.09 11.66
CA ILE A 174 -21.32 -16.26 11.77
C ILE A 174 -22.46 -17.14 12.25
N GLU A 175 -23.13 -16.72 13.32
CA GLU A 175 -24.38 -17.31 13.77
C GLU A 175 -25.48 -16.24 13.75
N LYS A 176 -26.49 -16.45 12.91
CA LYS A 176 -27.54 -15.46 12.61
C LYS A 176 -26.93 -14.16 12.09
N ASN A 177 -26.84 -13.13 12.93
CA ASN A 177 -26.26 -11.83 12.60
C ASN A 177 -25.05 -11.47 13.47
N ASN A 178 -24.58 -12.41 14.29
CA ASN A 178 -23.47 -12.20 15.19
C ASN A 178 -22.22 -12.87 14.65
N LEU A 179 -21.11 -12.13 14.67
CA LEU A 179 -19.79 -12.70 14.46
C LEU A 179 -19.28 -13.23 15.80
N ILE A 180 -19.00 -14.53 15.86
CA ILE A 180 -18.46 -15.19 17.03
C ILE A 180 -17.00 -15.52 16.75
N VAL A 181 -16.10 -15.01 17.59
CA VAL A 181 -14.66 -15.28 17.54
C VAL A 181 -14.26 -16.02 18.82
N ILE A 182 -13.76 -17.24 18.68
CA ILE A 182 -13.39 -18.12 19.79
C ILE A 182 -11.88 -18.23 19.84
N ASN A 183 -11.29 -17.88 20.99
CA ASN A 183 -9.89 -18.20 21.28
C ASN A 183 -9.77 -19.70 21.61
N LYS A 184 -8.82 -20.39 20.97
CA LYS A 184 -8.53 -21.81 21.22
C LYS A 184 -7.68 -22.05 22.48
N ASP A 185 -7.23 -21.01 23.17
CA ASP A 185 -6.54 -21.12 24.45
C ASP A 185 -7.47 -21.74 25.55
N PRO A 186 -6.89 -22.36 26.60
CA PRO A 186 -7.64 -23.07 27.63
C PRO A 186 -8.70 -22.24 28.39
N ALA A 187 -8.64 -20.90 28.31
CA ALA A 187 -9.66 -20.01 28.87
C ALA A 187 -10.94 -19.89 28.02
N GLY A 188 -10.93 -20.34 26.76
CA GLY A 188 -12.12 -20.45 25.90
C GLY A 188 -12.87 -19.14 25.67
N LEU A 189 -12.17 -17.99 25.73
CA LEU A 189 -12.80 -16.68 25.61
C LEU A 189 -13.50 -16.55 24.24
N THR A 190 -14.80 -16.28 24.32
CA THR A 190 -15.66 -16.10 23.15
C THR A 190 -16.04 -14.63 23.06
N HIS A 191 -15.74 -14.01 21.92
CA HIS A 191 -16.11 -12.65 21.60
C HIS A 191 -17.26 -12.65 20.59
N THR A 192 -18.37 -12.01 20.95
CA THR A 192 -19.55 -11.91 20.09
C THR A 192 -19.75 -10.46 19.67
N PHE A 193 -19.89 -10.23 18.38
CA PHE A 193 -20.13 -8.91 17.80
C PHE A 193 -21.41 -8.91 16.99
N ASP A 194 -22.31 -7.98 17.33
CA ASP A 194 -23.50 -7.74 16.52
C ASP A 194 -23.10 -7.00 15.23
N MET A 195 -23.47 -7.58 14.08
CA MET A 195 -23.19 -7.00 12.77
C MET A 195 -24.41 -6.26 12.17
N SER A 196 -25.46 -6.00 12.95
CA SER A 196 -26.68 -5.31 12.49
C SER A 196 -26.39 -3.95 11.89
N ASP A 197 -25.43 -3.23 12.45
CA ASP A 197 -25.08 -1.88 12.04
C ASP A 197 -24.00 -1.84 10.94
N VAL A 198 -23.37 -2.97 10.64
CA VAL A 198 -22.28 -3.07 9.66
C VAL A 198 -22.80 -3.71 8.37
N THR A 199 -23.21 -2.87 7.44
CA THR A 199 -23.74 -3.30 6.13
C THR A 199 -22.89 -2.77 4.99
N CYS A 200 -22.82 -3.51 3.89
CA CYS A 200 -22.20 -3.03 2.66
C CYS A 200 -23.11 -2.00 2.00
N SER A 201 -22.52 -0.88 1.57
CA SER A 201 -23.24 0.12 0.80
C SER A 201 -23.56 -0.51 -0.56
N SER A 202 -24.85 -0.63 -0.89
CA SER A 202 -25.32 -1.09 -2.20
C SER A 202 -25.06 -0.06 -3.29
#